data_AF-A0A1E8VYC8-F1
#
_entry.id   AF-A0A1E8VYC8-F1
#
_cell.length_a   1.000
_cell.length_b   1.000
_cell.length_c   1.000
_cell.angle_alpha   90.00
_cell.angle_beta   90.00
_cell.angle_gamma   90.00
#
_symmetry.space_group_name_H-M   'P 1'
#
loop_
_entity.id
_entity.type
_entity.pdbx_description
1 polymer ?
#
loop_
_entity_poly.entity_id
_entity_poly.type
_entity_poly.pdbx_seq_one_letter_code
_entity_poly.pdbx_strand_id
1 'polypeptide(L)'
;MTSVARTAFDCMRYLPFSRGLAIADSYLRMSGSGRGDLREALELWGGSDNLNQAKVTLSFADGRSENGGESCARAAMIELGYQIPELQVEVPNEIEGGMFRVDFLWDLPGGRSVAGELDGWGKYLAEDVEKSEGATSASEHAIQTMTAERLRESRLSRRLEVMRFSYQQARDLDYMLRLLEGFGVPRASCMRNVDVRRRLPRWVSQSGRMT
;
A
#
# COMPACT_ATOMS: atom_id res chain seq x y z
N MET A 1 -4.07 -7.78 30.43
CA MET A 1 -4.42 -7.28 29.08
C MET A 1 -3.14 -6.93 28.36
N THR A 2 -2.97 -7.33 27.09
CA THR A 2 -1.87 -6.84 26.26
C THR A 2 -2.14 -5.39 25.87
N SER A 3 -1.12 -4.53 25.88
CA SER A 3 -1.25 -3.18 25.33
C SER A 3 -1.42 -3.26 23.81
N VAL A 4 -1.99 -2.22 23.19
CA VAL A 4 -2.12 -2.15 21.72
C VAL A 4 -0.75 -2.31 21.03
N ALA A 5 0.30 -1.72 21.61
CA ALA A 5 1.68 -1.87 21.15
C ALA A 5 2.17 -3.33 21.20
N ARG A 6 1.84 -4.07 22.28
CA ARG A 6 2.17 -5.49 22.38
C ARG A 6 1.46 -6.32 21.33
N THR A 7 0.18 -6.05 21.10
CA THR A 7 -0.59 -6.75 20.06
C THR A 7 0.00 -6.48 18.67
N ALA A 8 0.30 -5.21 18.34
CA ALA A 8 0.92 -4.87 17.06
C ALA A 8 2.28 -5.56 16.89
N PHE A 9 3.10 -5.57 17.93
CA PHE A 9 4.37 -6.29 17.95
C PHE A 9 4.23 -7.79 17.72
N ASP A 10 3.29 -8.43 18.42
CA ASP A 10 3.05 -9.87 18.28
C ASP A 10 2.56 -10.20 16.86
N CYS A 11 1.72 -9.35 16.27
CA CYS A 11 1.30 -9.46 14.88
C CYS A 11 2.46 -9.36 13.89
N MET A 12 3.41 -8.43 14.10
CA MET A 12 4.61 -8.32 13.26
C MET A 12 5.49 -9.57 13.31
N ARG A 13 5.45 -10.35 14.40
CA ARG A 13 6.24 -11.59 14.54
C ARG A 13 5.63 -12.81 13.87
N TYR A 14 4.30 -12.94 13.93
CA TYR A 14 3.63 -14.20 13.61
C TYR A 14 2.76 -14.15 12.35
N LEU A 15 2.38 -12.97 11.87
CA LEU A 15 1.58 -12.86 10.65
C LEU A 15 2.47 -12.74 9.41
N PRO A 16 1.99 -13.16 8.23
CA PRO A 16 2.65 -12.87 6.96
C PRO A 16 3.01 -11.39 6.85
N PHE A 17 4.13 -11.08 6.20
CA PHE A 17 4.69 -9.72 6.13
C PHE A 17 3.65 -8.66 5.74
N SER A 18 2.82 -8.92 4.73
CA SER A 18 1.75 -8.00 4.31
C SER A 18 0.77 -7.63 5.42
N ARG A 19 0.31 -8.62 6.21
CA ARG A 19 -0.60 -8.38 7.34
C ARG A 19 0.11 -7.77 8.54
N GLY A 20 1.35 -8.22 8.81
CA GLY A 20 2.19 -7.64 9.85
C GLY A 20 2.44 -6.14 9.60
N LEU A 21 2.75 -5.78 8.35
CA LEU A 21 2.96 -4.40 7.92
C LEU A 21 1.68 -3.58 8.04
N ALA A 22 0.53 -4.11 7.60
CA ALA A 22 -0.75 -3.42 7.73
C ALA A 22 -1.12 -3.09 9.18
N ILE A 23 -0.82 -4.00 10.12
CA ILE A 23 -1.06 -3.75 11.55
C ILE A 23 -0.06 -2.75 12.12
N ALA A 24 1.21 -2.84 11.73
CA ALA A 24 2.24 -1.88 12.14
C ALA A 24 1.91 -0.46 11.65
N ASP A 25 1.56 -0.30 10.38
CA ASP A 25 1.16 0.98 9.79
C ASP A 25 -0.08 1.54 10.49
N SER A 26 -1.10 0.70 10.72
CA SER A 26 -2.31 1.12 11.46
C SER A 26 -2.00 1.56 12.89
N TYR A 27 -1.09 0.87 13.58
CA TYR A 27 -0.67 1.26 14.92
C TYR A 27 0.04 2.62 14.91
N LEU A 28 0.99 2.83 14.00
CA LEU A 28 1.70 4.10 13.87
C LEU A 28 0.74 5.26 13.53
N ARG A 29 -0.20 5.03 12.62
CA ARG A 29 -1.23 6.02 12.26
C ARG A 29 -2.10 6.40 13.46
N MET A 30 -2.58 5.41 14.23
CA MET A 30 -3.49 5.64 15.35
C MET A 30 -2.80 6.23 16.58
N SER A 31 -1.55 5.86 16.83
CA SER A 31 -0.79 6.37 17.98
C SER A 31 -0.25 7.78 17.73
N GLY A 32 -0.04 8.17 16.47
CA GLY A 32 0.73 9.37 16.12
C GLY A 32 2.21 9.26 16.48
N SER A 33 2.62 8.12 17.04
CA SER A 33 3.99 7.82 17.39
C SER A 33 4.78 7.43 16.14
N GLY A 34 6.03 7.88 16.08
CA GLY A 34 6.98 7.33 15.12
C GLY A 34 7.32 5.87 15.43
N ARG A 35 8.23 5.27 14.67
CA ARG A 35 8.73 3.89 14.89
C ARG A 35 9.39 3.67 16.27
N GLY A 36 9.52 4.71 17.11
CA GLY A 36 10.14 4.68 18.43
C GLY A 36 9.52 3.66 19.36
N ASP A 37 8.21 3.73 19.56
CA ASP A 37 7.48 2.87 20.50
C ASP A 37 7.58 1.38 20.12
N LEU A 38 7.51 1.08 18.81
CA LEU A 38 7.69 -0.28 18.31
C LEU A 38 9.15 -0.76 18.41
N ARG A 39 10.13 0.15 18.41
CA ARG A 39 11.54 -0.17 18.60
C ARG A 39 11.86 -0.46 20.07
N GLU A 40 11.30 0.31 20.99
CA GLU A 40 11.39 0.03 22.42
C GLU A 40 10.76 -1.33 22.75
N ALA A 41 9.62 -1.64 22.13
CA ALA A 41 9.01 -2.97 22.20
C ALA A 41 9.95 -4.09 21.70
N LEU A 42 10.70 -3.88 20.60
CA LEU A 42 11.71 -4.83 20.13
C LEU A 42 12.84 -5.05 21.15
N GLU A 43 13.30 -3.99 21.81
CA GLU A 43 14.38 -4.06 22.79
C GLU A 43 13.92 -4.75 24.08
N LEU A 44 12.74 -4.39 24.58
CA LEU A 44 12.13 -4.97 25.78
C LEU A 44 11.82 -6.46 25.62
N TRP A 45 11.48 -6.90 24.40
CA TRP A 45 11.03 -8.27 24.12
C TRP A 45 12.00 -9.07 23.23
N GLY A 46 13.25 -8.62 23.13
CA GLY A 46 14.29 -9.14 22.23
C GLY A 46 14.73 -10.59 22.44
N GLY A 47 14.24 -11.27 23.50
CA GLY A 47 14.46 -12.71 23.72
C GLY A 47 13.40 -13.63 23.09
N SER A 48 12.47 -13.08 22.31
CA SER A 48 11.34 -13.84 21.76
C SER A 48 11.60 -14.46 20.39
N ASP A 49 10.91 -15.55 20.08
CA ASP A 49 10.90 -16.16 18.75
C ASP A 49 10.48 -15.17 17.65
N ASN A 50 10.96 -15.42 16.42
CA ASN A 50 10.62 -14.65 15.21
C ASN A 50 10.95 -13.14 15.26
N LEU A 51 11.90 -12.73 16.11
CA LEU A 51 12.32 -11.32 16.22
C LEU A 51 12.82 -10.73 14.90
N ASN A 52 13.50 -11.52 14.07
CA ASN A 52 13.97 -11.05 12.77
C ASN A 52 12.82 -10.62 11.84
N GLN A 53 11.70 -11.33 11.87
CA GLN A 53 10.52 -10.97 11.08
C GLN A 53 9.91 -9.65 11.56
N ALA A 54 9.83 -9.45 12.89
CA ALA A 54 9.37 -8.18 13.44
C ALA A 54 10.32 -7.02 13.10
N LYS A 55 11.65 -7.23 13.15
CA LYS A 55 12.64 -6.23 12.75
C LYS A 55 12.49 -5.81 11.29
N VAL A 56 12.33 -6.79 10.39
CA VAL A 56 12.09 -6.53 8.97
C VAL A 56 10.79 -5.76 8.79
N THR A 57 9.68 -6.20 9.41
CA THR A 57 8.39 -5.51 9.32
C THR A 57 8.47 -4.07 9.81
N LEU A 58 9.10 -3.85 10.96
CA LEU A 58 9.30 -2.50 11.50
C LEU A 58 10.15 -1.61 10.60
N SER A 59 11.15 -2.16 9.90
CA SER A 59 11.99 -1.38 8.98
C SER A 59 11.20 -0.80 7.79
N PHE A 60 10.03 -1.35 7.48
CA PHE A 60 9.13 -0.85 6.43
C PHE A 60 7.89 -0.12 6.96
N ALA A 61 7.57 -0.21 8.25
CA ALA A 61 6.36 0.36 8.83
C ALA A 61 6.25 1.88 8.63
N ASP A 62 5.11 2.40 8.19
CA ASP A 62 4.88 3.82 7.92
C ASP A 62 3.41 4.16 8.18
N GLY A 63 3.17 5.11 9.09
CA GLY A 63 1.83 5.54 9.47
C GLY A 63 1.10 6.33 8.38
N ARG A 64 1.77 6.70 7.28
CA ARG A 64 1.14 7.42 6.15
C ARG A 64 0.19 6.55 5.33
N SER A 65 0.33 5.22 5.33
CA SER A 65 -0.66 4.33 4.70
C SER A 65 -2.02 4.54 5.36
N GLU A 66 -3.08 4.79 4.59
CA GLU A 66 -4.38 5.17 5.16
C GLU A 66 -5.26 3.96 5.50
N ASN A 67 -4.99 2.81 4.87
CA ASN A 67 -5.76 1.60 5.13
C ASN A 67 -4.93 0.32 4.94
N GLY A 68 -5.46 -0.80 5.43
CA GLY A 68 -4.76 -2.09 5.37
C GLY A 68 -4.54 -2.61 3.94
N GLY A 69 -5.39 -2.21 2.99
CA GLY A 69 -5.23 -2.53 1.57
C GLY A 69 -3.99 -1.86 0.97
N GLU A 70 -3.77 -0.58 1.27
CA GLU A 70 -2.57 0.16 0.83
C GLU A 70 -1.30 -0.47 1.41
N SER A 71 -1.31 -0.79 2.71
CA SER A 71 -0.18 -1.47 3.35
C SER A 71 0.10 -2.84 2.74
N CYS A 72 -0.94 -3.61 2.39
CA CYS A 72 -0.78 -4.89 1.71
C CYS A 72 -0.23 -4.73 0.30
N ALA A 73 -0.70 -3.75 -0.47
CA ALA A 73 -0.17 -3.45 -1.80
C ALA A 73 1.31 -3.04 -1.74
N ARG A 74 1.66 -2.19 -0.77
CA ARG A 74 3.04 -1.80 -0.52
C ARG A 74 3.91 -2.98 -0.12
N ALA A 75 3.39 -3.89 0.70
CA ALA A 75 4.10 -5.12 1.05
C ALA A 75 4.40 -5.97 -0.20
N ALA A 76 3.45 -6.11 -1.13
CA ALA A 76 3.67 -6.82 -2.39
C ALA A 76 4.79 -6.15 -3.23
N MET A 77 4.80 -4.82 -3.32
CA MET A 77 5.87 -4.07 -4.02
C MET A 77 7.25 -4.33 -3.39
N ILE A 78 7.32 -4.34 -2.06
CA ILE A 78 8.55 -4.61 -1.29
C ILE A 78 8.99 -6.06 -1.46
N GLU A 79 8.08 -7.04 -1.37
CA GLU A 79 8.37 -8.47 -1.54
C GLU A 79 8.89 -8.78 -2.94
N LEU A 80 8.36 -8.09 -3.95
CA LEU A 80 8.86 -8.13 -5.31
C LEU A 80 10.19 -7.38 -5.47
N GLY A 81 10.67 -6.63 -4.48
CA GLY A 81 11.96 -5.93 -4.56
C GLY A 81 11.95 -4.68 -5.43
N TYR A 82 10.79 -4.06 -5.63
CA TYR A 82 10.69 -2.75 -6.25
C TYR A 82 11.12 -1.64 -5.27
N GLN A 83 11.44 -0.48 -5.83
CA GLN A 83 11.68 0.72 -5.03
C GLN A 83 10.45 1.00 -4.16
N ILE A 84 10.68 1.36 -2.90
CA ILE A 84 9.62 1.72 -1.97
C ILE A 84 9.01 3.04 -2.46
N PRO A 85 7.69 3.12 -2.69
CA PRO A 85 7.04 4.38 -3.06
C PRO A 85 7.04 5.37 -1.91
N GLU A 86 7.02 6.65 -2.23
CA GLU A 86 6.54 7.68 -1.30
C GLU A 86 5.02 7.56 -1.14
N LEU A 87 4.53 7.75 0.07
CA LEU A 87 3.11 7.56 0.40
C LEU A 87 2.34 8.86 0.53
N GLN A 88 1.08 8.83 0.09
CA GLN A 88 0.10 9.89 0.28
C GLN A 88 0.63 11.26 -0.17
N VAL A 89 1.22 11.30 -1.37
CA VAL A 89 1.92 12.48 -1.89
C VAL A 89 0.93 13.46 -2.49
N GLU A 90 1.04 14.72 -2.10
CA GLU A 90 0.24 15.81 -2.67
C GLU A 90 0.82 16.28 -4.01
N VAL A 91 -0.04 16.35 -5.03
CA VAL A 91 0.28 16.76 -6.41
C VAL A 91 -0.58 17.96 -6.78
N PRO A 92 -0.02 19.11 -7.18
CA PRO A 92 -0.81 20.30 -7.45
C PRO A 92 -1.75 20.14 -8.66
N ASN A 93 -2.98 20.61 -8.52
CA ASN A 93 -3.94 20.77 -9.61
C ASN A 93 -3.69 22.10 -10.33
N GLU A 94 -3.08 22.04 -11.52
CA GLU A 94 -2.71 23.25 -12.28
C GLU A 94 -3.90 24.01 -12.86
N ILE A 95 -5.06 23.36 -13.03
CA ILE A 95 -6.18 23.97 -13.76
C ILE A 95 -7.11 24.71 -12.80
N GLU A 96 -7.50 24.05 -11.71
CA GLU A 96 -8.51 24.60 -10.79
C GLU A 96 -7.90 25.07 -9.46
N GLY A 97 -6.58 24.92 -9.28
CA GLY A 97 -5.91 25.12 -8.01
C GLY A 97 -6.19 23.97 -7.02
N GLY A 98 -5.49 24.02 -5.87
CA GLY A 98 -5.54 22.96 -4.86
C GLY A 98 -4.59 21.79 -5.14
N MET A 99 -4.74 20.71 -4.36
CA MET A 99 -3.88 19.53 -4.41
C MET A 99 -4.71 18.26 -4.62
N PHE A 100 -4.26 17.39 -5.51
CA PHE A 100 -4.61 15.98 -5.49
C PHE A 100 -3.67 15.24 -4.55
N ARG A 101 -4.05 14.06 -4.10
CA ARG A 101 -3.21 13.20 -3.27
C ARG A 101 -3.23 11.78 -3.80
N VAL A 102 -2.07 11.21 -4.07
CA VAL A 102 -1.91 9.87 -4.64
C VAL A 102 -1.39 8.89 -3.58
N ASP A 103 -1.86 7.64 -3.60
CA ASP A 103 -1.48 6.65 -2.59
C ASP A 103 0.02 6.33 -2.59
N PHE A 104 0.57 6.11 -3.79
CA PHE A 104 1.96 5.72 -4.01
C PHE A 104 2.58 6.62 -5.09
N LEU A 105 3.82 7.05 -4.90
CA LEU A 105 4.58 7.79 -5.92
C LEU A 105 5.98 7.21 -6.09
N TRP A 106 6.37 6.98 -7.35
CA TRP A 106 7.75 6.68 -7.75
C TRP A 106 8.26 7.75 -8.70
N ASP A 107 9.44 8.29 -8.40
CA ASP A 107 10.23 9.03 -9.38
C ASP A 107 11.13 8.06 -10.16
N LEU A 108 10.96 8.07 -11.47
CA LEU A 108 11.67 7.22 -12.41
C LEU A 108 12.85 7.97 -13.04
N PRO A 109 13.86 7.23 -13.56
CA PRO A 109 14.92 7.83 -14.36
C PRO A 109 14.37 8.66 -15.53
N GLY A 110 15.03 9.78 -15.83
CA GLY A 110 14.64 10.68 -16.91
C GLY A 110 13.53 11.67 -16.56
N GLY A 111 13.18 11.81 -15.27
CA GLY A 111 12.22 12.83 -14.80
C GLY A 111 10.76 12.45 -14.99
N ARG A 112 10.47 11.17 -15.27
CA ARG A 112 9.11 10.62 -15.26
C ARG A 112 8.71 10.30 -13.83
N SER A 113 7.44 10.43 -13.49
CA SER A 113 6.89 9.95 -12.23
C SER A 113 5.67 9.06 -12.50
N VAL A 114 5.53 8.00 -11.71
CA VAL A 114 4.40 7.09 -11.75
C VAL A 114 3.67 7.17 -10.42
N ALA A 115 2.37 7.41 -10.44
CA ALA A 115 1.51 7.30 -9.27
C ALA A 115 0.78 5.96 -9.27
N GLY A 116 0.79 5.25 -8.15
CA GLY A 116 -0.07 4.10 -7.91
C GLY A 116 -1.29 4.52 -7.10
N GLU A 117 -2.47 4.10 -7.50
CA GLU A 117 -3.72 4.35 -6.77
C GLU A 117 -4.39 3.00 -6.50
N LEU A 118 -4.63 2.69 -5.21
CA LEU A 118 -5.37 1.49 -4.84
C LEU A 118 -6.85 1.75 -5.01
N ASP A 119 -7.41 1.13 -6.04
CA ASP A 119 -8.79 1.27 -6.44
C ASP A 119 -9.72 0.68 -5.37
N GLY A 120 -10.15 1.55 -4.46
CA GLY A 120 -11.11 1.27 -3.41
C GLY A 120 -12.56 1.34 -3.89
N TRP A 121 -12.87 0.96 -5.14
CA TRP A 121 -14.22 1.07 -5.74
C TRP A 121 -15.35 0.50 -4.88
N GLY A 122 -15.04 -0.38 -3.92
CA GLY A 122 -15.98 -0.84 -2.89
C GLY A 122 -16.48 0.24 -1.92
N LYS A 123 -15.80 1.40 -1.79
CA LYS A 123 -16.26 2.52 -0.97
C LYS A 123 -17.43 3.28 -1.62
N TYR A 124 -17.43 3.39 -2.95
CA TYR A 124 -18.50 4.10 -3.66
C TYR A 124 -19.81 3.32 -3.68
N LEU A 125 -19.76 2.01 -3.90
CA LEU A 125 -20.97 1.17 -3.84
C LEU A 125 -21.62 1.18 -2.45
N ALA A 126 -20.85 1.37 -1.37
CA ALA A 126 -21.40 1.44 -0.01
C ALA A 126 -22.03 2.81 0.28
N GLU A 127 -21.37 3.91 -0.12
CA GLU A 127 -21.92 5.27 0.06
C GLU A 127 -23.11 5.55 -0.86
N ASP A 128 -23.11 5.01 -2.09
CA ASP A 128 -24.20 5.18 -3.06
C ASP A 128 -25.47 4.43 -2.63
N VAL A 129 -25.34 3.31 -1.92
CA VAL A 129 -26.50 2.57 -1.36
C VAL A 129 -27.08 3.28 -0.13
N GLU A 130 -26.25 3.94 0.68
CA GLU A 130 -26.71 4.67 1.88
C GLU A 130 -27.33 6.04 1.55
N LYS A 131 -26.92 6.70 0.46
CA LYS A 131 -27.38 8.07 0.12
C LYS A 131 -28.48 8.13 -0.95
N SER A 132 -28.85 7.02 -1.56
CA SER A 132 -29.83 7.02 -2.66
C SER A 132 -31.24 6.72 -2.16
N GLU A 133 -32.03 7.77 -1.97
CA GLU A 133 -33.49 7.65 -2.03
C GLU A 133 -33.89 7.38 -3.49
N GLY A 134 -33.91 6.10 -3.89
CA GLY A 134 -34.38 5.63 -5.20
C GLY A 134 -33.31 5.31 -6.25
N ALA A 135 -33.65 4.43 -7.19
CA ALA A 135 -32.71 3.91 -8.20
C ALA A 135 -32.20 4.97 -9.21
N THR A 136 -32.97 6.03 -9.46
CA THR A 136 -32.58 7.12 -10.36
C THR A 136 -31.49 8.01 -9.75
N SER A 137 -31.60 8.36 -8.47
CA SER A 137 -30.60 9.20 -7.77
C SER A 137 -29.27 8.48 -7.59
N ALA A 138 -29.28 7.15 -7.39
CA ALA A 138 -28.07 6.31 -7.36
C ALA A 138 -27.29 6.36 -8.69
N SER A 139 -28.01 6.27 -9.81
CA SER A 139 -27.38 6.28 -11.14
C SER A 139 -26.77 7.64 -11.48
N GLU A 140 -27.41 8.75 -11.10
CA GLU A 140 -26.89 10.10 -11.29
C GLU A 140 -25.63 10.36 -10.45
N HIS A 141 -25.64 9.93 -9.17
CA HIS A 141 -24.46 10.03 -8.29
C HIS A 141 -23.29 9.20 -8.83
N ALA A 142 -23.54 7.96 -9.27
CA ALA A 142 -22.50 7.13 -9.87
C ALA A 142 -21.89 7.79 -11.12
N ILE A 143 -22.73 8.35 -12.01
CA ILE A 143 -22.27 9.08 -13.20
C ILE A 143 -21.42 10.29 -12.80
N GLN A 144 -21.85 11.05 -11.80
CA GLN A 144 -21.12 12.24 -11.32
C GLN A 144 -19.76 11.85 -10.72
N THR A 145 -19.71 10.82 -9.89
CA THR A 145 -18.47 10.26 -9.32
C THR A 145 -17.50 9.81 -10.41
N MET A 146 -17.98 9.02 -11.39
CA MET A 146 -17.16 8.58 -12.52
C MET A 146 -16.66 9.75 -13.38
N THR A 147 -17.46 10.81 -13.50
CA THR A 147 -17.06 12.03 -14.26
C THR A 147 -15.99 12.81 -13.50
N ALA A 148 -16.15 12.98 -12.19
CA ALA A 148 -15.15 13.60 -11.33
C ALA A 148 -13.82 12.83 -11.37
N GLU A 149 -13.89 11.49 -11.32
CA GLU A 149 -12.70 10.64 -11.37
C GLU A 149 -11.99 10.73 -12.73
N ARG A 150 -12.74 10.69 -13.84
CA ARG A 150 -12.14 10.90 -15.18
C ARG A 150 -11.48 12.27 -15.33
N LEU A 151 -12.07 13.32 -14.75
CA LEU A 151 -11.45 14.65 -14.78
C LEU A 151 -10.20 14.71 -13.88
N ARG A 152 -10.21 14.08 -12.71
CA ARG A 152 -9.03 13.95 -11.84
C ARG A 152 -7.89 13.26 -12.56
N GLU A 153 -8.16 12.12 -13.21
CA GLU A 153 -7.15 11.36 -13.95
C GLU A 153 -6.59 12.17 -15.14
N SER A 154 -7.46 12.87 -15.88
CA SER A 154 -7.03 13.79 -16.96
C SER A 154 -6.10 14.90 -16.45
N ARG A 155 -6.32 15.40 -15.23
CA ARG A 155 -5.45 16.42 -14.62
C ARG A 155 -4.13 15.83 -14.11
N LEU A 156 -4.16 14.66 -13.47
CA LEU A 156 -2.95 13.97 -12.97
C LEU A 156 -2.04 13.51 -14.11
N SER A 157 -2.61 13.01 -15.20
CA SER A 157 -1.88 12.50 -16.37
C SER A 157 -1.03 13.55 -17.10
N ARG A 158 -1.20 14.84 -16.78
CA ARG A 158 -0.32 15.93 -17.27
C ARG A 158 1.05 15.95 -16.61
N ARG A 159 1.22 15.33 -15.44
CA ARG A 159 2.49 15.33 -14.67
C ARG A 159 3.06 13.95 -14.43
N LEU A 160 2.20 12.95 -14.31
CA LEU A 160 2.59 11.61 -13.92
C LEU A 160 1.76 10.57 -14.65
N GLU A 161 2.29 9.37 -14.79
CA GLU A 161 1.53 8.22 -15.29
C GLU A 161 0.76 7.61 -14.12
N VAL A 162 -0.56 7.43 -14.27
CA VAL A 162 -1.41 6.87 -13.20
C VAL A 162 -1.59 5.36 -13.43
N MET A 163 -1.23 4.57 -12.42
CA MET A 163 -1.36 3.12 -12.37
C MET A 163 -2.41 2.73 -11.32
N ARG A 164 -3.62 2.41 -11.78
CA ARG A 164 -4.72 1.92 -10.93
C ARG A 164 -4.71 0.40 -10.80
N PHE A 165 -4.97 -0.09 -9.60
CA PHE A 165 -5.14 -1.53 -9.35
C PHE A 165 -6.02 -1.78 -8.13
N SER A 166 -6.80 -2.85 -8.14
CA SER A 166 -7.66 -3.24 -7.02
C SER A 166 -6.89 -3.96 -5.91
N TYR A 167 -7.52 -4.12 -4.75
CA TYR A 167 -6.95 -4.95 -3.67
C TYR A 167 -6.75 -6.42 -4.09
N GLN A 168 -7.65 -6.98 -4.91
CA GLN A 168 -7.51 -8.34 -5.43
C GLN A 168 -6.29 -8.46 -6.34
N GLN A 169 -6.07 -7.47 -7.22
CA GLN A 169 -4.90 -7.40 -8.08
C GLN A 169 -3.61 -7.20 -7.28
N ALA A 170 -3.63 -6.35 -6.24
CA ALA A 170 -2.49 -6.15 -5.35
C ALA A 170 -2.02 -7.44 -4.65
N ARG A 171 -2.95 -8.38 -4.42
CA ARG A 171 -2.65 -9.69 -3.81
C ARG A 171 -2.14 -10.73 -4.79
N ASP A 172 -2.31 -10.51 -6.09
CA ASP A 172 -1.74 -11.34 -7.15
C ASP A 172 -0.33 -10.81 -7.48
N LEU A 173 0.69 -11.45 -6.90
CA LEU A 173 2.08 -11.04 -7.07
C LEU A 173 2.56 -11.12 -8.53
N ASP A 174 2.04 -12.06 -9.33
CA ASP A 174 2.40 -12.19 -10.73
C ASP A 174 1.79 -11.06 -11.57
N TYR A 175 0.54 -10.68 -11.26
CA TYR A 175 -0.08 -9.50 -11.83
C TYR A 175 0.67 -8.23 -11.46
N MET A 176 0.95 -8.02 -10.16
CA MET A 176 1.69 -6.85 -9.68
C MET A 176 3.08 -6.77 -10.29
N LEU A 177 3.78 -7.90 -10.46
CA LEU A 177 5.07 -7.93 -11.12
C LEU A 177 4.97 -7.38 -12.54
N ARG A 178 4.03 -7.89 -13.35
CA ARG A 178 3.83 -7.45 -14.75
C ARG A 178 3.39 -6.00 -14.82
N LEU A 179 2.53 -5.57 -13.92
CA LEU A 179 2.03 -4.20 -13.87
C LEU A 179 3.17 -3.22 -13.58
N LEU A 180 3.93 -3.45 -12.51
CA LEU A 180 5.06 -2.61 -12.11
C LEU A 180 6.17 -2.58 -13.19
N GLU A 181 6.43 -3.71 -13.85
CA GLU A 181 7.34 -3.79 -15.01
C GLU A 181 6.82 -2.98 -16.20
N GLY A 182 5.51 -3.05 -16.49
CA GLY A 182 4.89 -2.32 -17.59
C GLY A 182 4.98 -0.79 -17.44
N PHE A 183 4.88 -0.29 -16.21
CA PHE A 183 5.07 1.13 -15.89
C PHE A 183 6.55 1.51 -15.70
N GLY A 184 7.47 0.54 -15.73
CA GLY A 184 8.91 0.77 -15.59
C GLY A 184 9.35 1.15 -14.18
N VAL A 185 8.60 0.75 -13.15
CA VAL A 185 8.95 1.03 -11.75
C VAL A 185 10.32 0.42 -11.43
N PRO A 186 11.29 1.18 -10.89
CA PRO A 186 12.63 0.69 -10.65
C PRO A 186 12.67 -0.41 -9.59
N ARG A 187 13.58 -1.37 -9.74
CA ARG A 187 13.95 -2.29 -8.65
C ARG A 187 14.79 -1.54 -7.61
N ALA A 188 14.65 -1.91 -6.33
CA ALA A 188 15.46 -1.33 -5.27
C ALA A 188 16.96 -1.52 -5.58
N SER A 189 17.77 -0.48 -5.35
CA SER A 189 19.18 -0.43 -5.73
C SER A 189 20.03 -1.57 -5.16
N CYS A 190 19.64 -2.11 -4.01
CA CYS A 190 20.22 -3.27 -3.34
C CYS A 190 19.85 -4.63 -3.98
N MET A 191 18.89 -4.67 -4.92
CA MET A 191 18.35 -5.90 -5.53
C MET A 191 18.54 -5.97 -7.06
N ARG A 192 19.26 -5.01 -7.67
CA ARG A 192 19.45 -4.91 -9.13
C ARG A 192 20.01 -6.14 -9.85
N ASN A 193 20.62 -7.09 -9.12
CA ASN A 193 21.22 -8.32 -9.66
C ASN A 193 20.56 -9.61 -9.15
N VAL A 194 19.35 -9.54 -8.57
CA VAL A 194 18.64 -10.71 -8.04
C VAL A 194 17.51 -11.09 -9.01
N ASP A 195 17.60 -12.29 -9.61
CA ASP A 195 16.48 -12.87 -10.36
C ASP A 195 15.34 -13.23 -9.40
N VAL A 196 14.37 -12.32 -9.29
CA VAL A 196 13.22 -12.43 -8.38
C VAL A 196 12.32 -13.62 -8.73
N ARG A 197 12.35 -14.09 -9.99
CA ARG A 197 11.61 -15.29 -10.42
C ARG A 197 12.20 -16.58 -9.84
N ARG A 198 13.47 -16.56 -9.40
CA ARG A 198 14.16 -17.73 -8.84
C ARG A 198 14.21 -17.78 -7.31
N ARG A 199 13.92 -16.68 -6.62
CA ARG A 199 13.87 -16.63 -5.15
C ARG A 199 12.84 -15.62 -4.67
N LEU A 200 11.59 -16.05 -4.56
CA LEU A 200 10.78 -15.56 -3.45
C LEU A 200 11.52 -15.96 -2.14
N PRO A 201 11.61 -15.09 -1.13
CA PRO A 201 12.13 -15.48 0.18
C PRO A 201 11.41 -16.75 0.66
N ARG A 202 12.13 -17.72 1.22
CA ARG A 202 11.59 -19.04 1.66
C ARG A 202 10.37 -18.98 2.60
N TRP A 203 10.02 -17.79 3.11
CA TRP A 203 8.87 -17.53 3.97
C TRP A 203 7.57 -17.26 3.19
N VAL A 204 7.65 -16.95 1.88
CA VAL A 204 6.48 -16.77 0.99
C VAL A 204 5.84 -18.13 0.62
N SER A 205 6.58 -19.24 0.75
CA SER A 205 6.11 -20.58 0.34
C SER A 205 5.28 -21.35 1.38
N GLN A 206 4.92 -20.77 2.54
CA GLN A 206 4.17 -21.50 3.59
C GLN A 206 2.66 -21.18 3.67
N SER A 207 2.10 -20.33 2.81
CA SER A 207 0.66 -19.99 2.83
C SER A 207 -0.23 -20.83 1.91
N GLY A 208 0.21 -22.02 1.49
CA GLY A 208 -0.47 -22.77 0.42
C GLY A 208 -0.51 -24.29 0.61
N ARG A 209 -0.75 -24.80 1.83
CA ARG A 209 -1.23 -26.18 2.02
C ARG A 209 -1.88 -26.34 3.39
N MET A 210 -3.19 -26.10 3.44
CA MET A 210 -4.07 -26.79 4.38
C MET A 210 -5.11 -27.52 3.54
N THR A 211 -4.93 -28.85 3.51
CA THR A 211 -5.98 -29.84 3.26
C THR A 211 -7.08 -29.75 4.30
#